data_AF-A0A822E8J4-F1
#
_entry.id   AF-A0A822E8J4-F1
#
_cell.length_a   1.000
_cell.length_b   1.000
_cell.length_c   1.000
_cell.angle_alpha   90.00
_cell.angle_beta   90.00
_cell.angle_gamma   90.00
#
_symmetry.space_group_name_H-M   'P 1'
#
loop_
_entity.id
_entity.type
_entity.pdbx_description
1 polymer ?
#
loop_
_entity_poly.entity_id
_entity_poly.type
_entity_poly.pdbx_seq_one_letter_code
_entity_poly.pdbx_strand_id
1 'polypeptide(L)'
;YHSLFAVIGVSFGAGDGETTFNVPDFRGRVPLGVDKLGLHIVHATHIGKVGGKVSHVLMQARLEARVHESGSRYNQTNRQHVHNYNGSEYDYEARKGSDGLGSGLWGMHQEDSG
;
A
#
# COMPACT_ATOMS: atom_id res chain seq x y z
N TYR A 1 12.36 -18.21 -46.07
CA TYR A 1 12.88 -17.46 -44.91
C TYR A 1 14.36 -17.76 -44.64
N HIS A 2 15.23 -17.65 -45.66
CA HIS A 2 16.63 -18.05 -45.55
C HIS A 2 17.42 -17.21 -44.54
N SER A 3 17.21 -15.89 -44.53
CA SER A 3 17.85 -14.98 -43.58
C SER A 3 17.48 -15.27 -42.13
N LEU A 4 16.21 -15.58 -41.84
CA LEU A 4 15.78 -15.93 -40.49
C LEU A 4 16.38 -17.27 -40.03
N PHE A 5 16.35 -18.29 -40.89
CA PHE A 5 16.96 -19.59 -40.59
C PHE A 5 18.46 -19.47 -40.32
N ALA A 6 19.18 -18.64 -41.09
CA ALA A 6 20.61 -18.39 -40.87
C ALA A 6 20.93 -17.81 -39.48
N VAL A 7 19.97 -17.09 -38.86
CA VAL A 7 20.15 -16.48 -37.54
C VAL A 7 19.73 -17.40 -36.40
N ILE A 8 18.57 -18.07 -36.51
CA ILE A 8 17.99 -18.83 -35.38
C ILE A 8 18.04 -20.36 -35.54
N GLY A 9 18.32 -20.85 -36.75
CA GLY A 9 18.39 -22.27 -37.08
C GLY A 9 17.20 -23.07 -36.54
N VAL A 10 17.51 -24.21 -35.93
CA VAL A 10 16.54 -25.10 -35.25
C VAL A 10 16.52 -24.92 -33.73
N SER A 11 17.03 -23.78 -33.21
CA SER A 11 17.13 -23.58 -31.75
C SER A 11 15.77 -23.60 -31.04
N PHE A 12 14.68 -23.31 -31.75
CA PHE A 12 13.31 -23.38 -31.24
C PHE A 12 12.57 -24.67 -31.63
N GLY A 13 13.32 -25.65 -32.16
CA GLY A 13 12.83 -26.94 -32.61
C GLY A 13 12.97 -27.12 -34.12
N ALA A 14 13.20 -28.37 -34.53
CA ALA A 14 13.10 -28.76 -35.93
C ALA A 14 11.64 -28.63 -36.40
N GLY A 15 11.44 -28.22 -37.65
CA GLY A 15 10.15 -28.30 -38.32
C GLY A 15 9.94 -29.70 -38.89
N ASP A 16 9.71 -29.77 -40.19
CA ASP A 16 9.54 -31.01 -40.98
C ASP A 16 10.84 -31.81 -41.20
N GLY A 17 12.00 -31.25 -40.83
CA GLY A 17 13.30 -31.88 -41.02
C GLY A 17 13.97 -31.61 -42.37
N GLU A 18 13.33 -30.85 -43.26
CA GLU A 18 13.87 -30.50 -44.59
C GLU A 18 13.77 -29.00 -44.90
N THR A 19 12.57 -28.43 -44.85
CA THR A 19 12.30 -27.09 -45.37
C THR A 19 11.75 -26.11 -44.35
N THR A 20 11.34 -26.60 -43.17
CA THR A 20 10.74 -25.78 -42.12
C THR A 20 11.48 -25.88 -40.79
N PHE A 21 11.33 -24.84 -39.97
CA PHE A 21 11.89 -24.72 -38.63
C PHE A 21 10.90 -23.98 -37.73
N ASN A 22 10.95 -24.28 -36.43
CA ASN A 22 10.06 -23.64 -35.48
C ASN A 22 10.55 -22.22 -35.14
N VAL A 23 9.60 -21.33 -34.87
CA VAL A 23 9.87 -19.94 -34.44
C VAL A 23 9.67 -19.80 -32.92
N PRO A 24 10.23 -18.75 -32.28
CA PRO A 24 10.00 -18.50 -30.87
C PRO A 24 8.51 -18.30 -30.56
N ASP A 25 7.98 -19.06 -29.60
CA ASP A 25 6.62 -18.88 -29.06
C ASP A 25 6.68 -18.21 -27.68
N PHE A 26 6.29 -16.94 -27.62
CA PHE A 26 6.29 -16.13 -26.40
C PHE A 26 4.90 -15.95 -25.78
N ARG A 27 3.88 -16.70 -26.22
CA ARG A 27 2.56 -16.60 -25.62
C ARG A 27 2.63 -17.01 -24.14
N GLY A 28 2.30 -16.07 -23.25
CA GLY A 28 2.41 -16.25 -21.80
C GLY A 28 3.84 -16.32 -21.25
N ARG A 29 4.85 -15.84 -22.01
CA ARG A 29 6.27 -15.88 -21.62
C ARG A 29 6.92 -14.51 -21.78
N VAL A 30 7.94 -14.26 -20.96
CA VAL A 30 8.81 -13.09 -21.09
C VAL A 30 10.13 -13.55 -21.74
N PRO A 31 10.62 -12.88 -22.79
CA PRO A 31 11.92 -13.20 -23.37
C PRO A 31 13.03 -12.86 -22.38
N LEU A 32 14.00 -13.77 -22.26
CA LEU A 32 15.17 -13.63 -21.42
C LEU A 32 16.42 -13.83 -22.27
N GLY A 33 17.46 -13.04 -22.00
CA GLY A 33 18.77 -13.24 -22.61
C GLY A 33 19.41 -14.57 -22.22
N VAL A 34 20.35 -15.02 -23.06
CA VAL A 34 21.14 -16.23 -22.79
C VAL A 34 22.19 -15.93 -21.73
N ASP A 35 22.17 -16.69 -20.65
CA ASP A 35 23.23 -16.72 -19.64
C ASP A 35 24.16 -17.92 -19.92
N LYS A 36 25.09 -17.74 -20.86
CA LYS A 36 25.95 -18.83 -21.35
C LYS A 36 26.73 -19.54 -20.26
N LEU A 37 27.08 -18.83 -19.18
CA LEU A 37 27.84 -19.37 -18.06
C LEU A 37 26.93 -19.95 -16.97
N GLY A 38 25.62 -19.70 -17.03
CA GLY A 38 24.64 -20.19 -16.06
C GLY A 38 24.83 -19.66 -14.65
N LEU A 39 25.49 -18.52 -14.48
CA LEU A 39 25.85 -17.96 -13.16
C LEU A 39 24.66 -17.27 -12.47
N HIS A 40 23.68 -16.82 -13.25
CA HIS A 40 22.50 -16.11 -12.76
C HIS A 40 21.24 -16.95 -12.98
N ILE A 41 21.09 -17.53 -14.18
CA ILE A 41 19.91 -18.31 -14.56
C ILE A 41 20.36 -19.62 -15.20
N VAL A 42 20.40 -20.66 -14.37
CA VAL A 42 20.90 -22.00 -14.70
C VAL A 42 20.19 -22.63 -15.93
N HIS A 43 18.92 -22.28 -16.17
CA HIS A 43 18.13 -22.84 -17.28
C HIS A 43 18.23 -22.05 -18.59
N ALA A 44 18.99 -20.95 -18.63
CA ALA A 44 19.07 -20.05 -19.79
C ALA A 44 20.42 -20.12 -20.53
N THR A 45 21.12 -21.26 -20.49
CA THR A 45 22.48 -21.39 -21.06
C THR A 45 22.55 -21.37 -22.58
N HIS A 46 21.42 -21.61 -23.26
CA HIS A 46 21.31 -21.61 -24.72
C HIS A 46 20.01 -20.92 -25.15
N ILE A 47 19.99 -20.34 -26.36
CA ILE A 47 18.76 -19.80 -26.94
C ILE A 47 17.74 -20.93 -27.18
N GLY A 48 16.45 -20.61 -27.05
CA GLY A 48 15.36 -21.60 -27.20
C GLY A 48 15.06 -22.42 -25.94
N LYS A 49 15.82 -22.24 -24.86
CA LYS A 49 15.46 -22.81 -23.56
C LYS A 49 14.24 -22.10 -22.98
N VAL A 50 13.41 -22.89 -22.32
CA VAL A 50 12.15 -22.45 -21.72
C VAL A 50 12.21 -22.70 -20.21
N GLY A 51 11.77 -21.72 -19.43
CA GLY A 51 11.76 -21.80 -17.97
C GLY A 51 10.69 -20.90 -17.34
N GLY A 52 10.73 -20.81 -16.01
CA GLY A 52 9.75 -20.05 -15.21
C GLY A 52 8.46 -20.84 -14.94
N LYS A 53 7.62 -20.29 -14.05
CA LYS A 53 6.28 -20.81 -13.76
C LYS A 53 5.27 -19.67 -13.90
N VAL A 54 4.10 -19.98 -14.48
CA VAL A 54 2.97 -19.03 -14.58
C VAL A 54 2.33 -18.76 -13.21
N SER A 55 2.57 -19.62 -12.22
CA SER A 55 2.10 -19.46 -10.86
C SER A 55 3.16 -19.91 -9.85
N HIS A 56 3.23 -19.18 -8.74
CA HIS A 56 4.02 -19.54 -7.57
C HIS A 56 3.13 -19.52 -6.34
N VAL A 57 3.09 -20.64 -5.60
CA VAL A 57 2.44 -20.70 -4.29
C VAL A 57 3.37 -20.06 -3.26
N LEU A 58 2.87 -19.07 -2.52
CA LEU A 58 3.58 -18.45 -1.40
C LEU A 58 3.22 -19.20 -0.12
N MET A 59 4.12 -20.04 0.37
CA MET A 59 4.02 -20.59 1.73
C MET A 59 4.60 -19.58 2.72
N GLN A 60 4.11 -19.57 3.97
CA GLN A 60 4.53 -18.67 5.04
C GLN A 60 6.06 -18.59 5.22
N ALA A 61 6.80 -19.67 4.93
CA ALA A 61 8.27 -19.68 4.94
C ALA A 61 8.94 -18.75 3.89
N ARG A 62 8.24 -18.39 2.81
CA ARG A 62 8.74 -17.49 1.74
C ARG A 62 8.38 -16.03 1.97
N LEU A 63 7.53 -15.76 2.95
CA LEU A 63 7.14 -14.43 3.40
C LEU A 63 7.66 -14.28 4.83
N GLU A 64 8.97 -14.06 4.97
CA GLU A 64 9.52 -13.63 6.25
C GLU A 64 8.71 -12.42 6.73
N ALA A 65 8.10 -12.51 7.92
CA ALA A 65 7.22 -11.48 8.44
C ALA A 65 8.01 -10.17 8.59
N ARG A 66 7.78 -9.23 7.66
CA ARG A 66 8.30 -7.87 7.74
C ARG A 66 7.42 -7.09 8.70
N VAL A 67 7.87 -6.92 9.94
CA VAL A 67 7.23 -5.99 10.88
C VAL A 67 7.68 -4.58 10.50
N HIS A 68 6.71 -3.71 10.16
CA HIS A 68 6.97 -2.28 10.02
C HIS A 68 6.66 -1.63 11.38
N GLU A 69 7.70 -1.12 12.04
CA GLU A 69 7.51 -0.30 13.24
C GLU A 69 6.89 1.03 12.83
N SER A 70 5.65 1.29 13.28
CA SER A 70 5.14 2.66 13.28
C SER A 70 5.91 3.45 14.32
N GLY A 71 6.86 4.27 13.86
CA GLY A 71 7.57 5.20 14.73
C GLY A 71 6.56 6.02 15.54
N SER A 72 6.76 6.09 16.86
CA SER A 72 5.92 6.86 17.77
C SER A 72 5.92 8.33 17.34
N ARG A 73 4.82 8.79 16.73
CA ARG A 73 4.53 10.21 16.63
C ARG A 73 4.01 10.66 17.99
N TYR A 74 4.93 10.96 18.90
CA TYR A 74 4.60 11.75 20.09
C TYR A 74 4.04 13.08 19.59
N ASN A 75 2.72 13.24 19.67
CA ASN A 75 2.13 14.57 19.61
C ASN A 75 2.42 15.25 20.96
N GLN A 76 3.61 15.86 21.09
CA GLN A 76 3.94 16.71 22.24
C GLN A 76 3.18 18.05 22.16
N THR A 77 1.85 18.00 22.14
CA THR A 77 1.03 19.17 22.48
C THR A 77 -0.13 18.74 23.37
N ASN A 78 0.20 18.10 24.48
CA ASN A 78 -0.56 18.33 25.69
C ASN A 78 0.42 18.70 26.80
N ARG A 79 1.06 19.87 26.66
CA ARG A 79 1.62 20.54 27.82
C ARG A 79 0.42 20.88 28.68
N GLN A 80 0.25 20.04 29.70
CA GLN A 80 -0.54 20.25 30.90
C GLN A 80 -0.84 21.74 31.09
N HIS A 81 -2.10 22.12 30.98
CA HIS A 81 -2.55 23.39 31.52
C HIS A 81 -3.41 23.10 32.75
N VAL A 82 -3.09 23.80 33.82
CA VAL A 82 -3.79 23.75 35.10
C VAL A 82 -4.66 25.00 35.16
N HIS A 83 -5.97 24.83 35.36
CA HIS A 83 -6.84 25.97 35.65
C HIS A 83 -6.73 26.30 37.13
N ASN A 84 -6.05 27.41 37.45
CA ASN A 84 -6.05 27.98 38.78
C ASN A 84 -7.33 28.81 38.95
N TYR A 85 -8.33 28.29 39.65
CA TYR A 85 -9.37 29.14 40.22
C TYR A 85 -8.82 29.75 41.51
N ASN A 86 -8.38 31.00 41.44
CA ASN A 86 -8.07 31.78 42.64
C ASN A 86 -9.30 32.61 43.02
N GLY A 87 -10.35 31.93 43.48
CA GLY A 87 -11.46 32.58 44.17
C GLY A 87 -11.17 32.55 45.65
N SER A 88 -10.72 33.67 46.21
CA SER A 88 -10.72 33.85 47.66
C SER A 88 -12.17 33.77 48.11
N GLU A 89 -12.46 32.72 48.86
CA GLU A 89 -13.66 32.55 49.65
C GLU A 89 -13.94 33.83 50.45
N TYR A 90 -14.89 34.63 49.97
CA TYR A 90 -15.65 35.57 50.79
C TYR A 90 -17.12 35.35 50.47
N ASP A 91 -17.73 34.70 51.43
CA ASP A 91 -19.15 34.54 51.70
C ASP A 91 -20.06 35.72 51.29
N TYR A 92 -21.21 35.32 50.71
CA TYR A 92 -22.48 36.04 50.46
C TYR A 92 -22.50 37.27 49.53
N GLU A 93 -23.01 37.03 48.32
CA GLU A 93 -24.15 37.71 47.65
C GLU A 93 -24.11 37.24 46.18
N ALA A 94 -25.07 36.41 45.77
CA ALA A 94 -25.08 35.72 44.48
C ALA A 94 -25.12 36.74 43.31
N ARG A 95 -23.95 37.08 42.77
CA ARG A 95 -23.79 38.05 41.69
C ARG A 95 -24.05 37.41 40.33
N LYS A 96 -25.22 37.77 39.81
CA LYS A 96 -25.55 38.11 38.40
C LYS A 96 -24.79 37.37 37.29
N GLY A 97 -25.53 36.48 36.64
CA GLY A 97 -25.81 36.59 35.21
C GLY A 97 -24.77 36.00 34.27
N SER A 98 -25.05 34.78 33.78
CA SER A 98 -24.41 34.15 32.64
C SER A 98 -24.60 34.97 31.35
N ASP A 99 -23.50 35.42 30.77
CA ASP A 99 -23.39 36.10 29.49
C ASP A 99 -22.51 35.24 28.55
N GLY A 100 -22.97 34.79 27.39
CA GLY A 100 -24.26 34.97 26.79
C GLY A 100 -24.38 34.05 25.58
N LEU A 101 -25.60 33.59 25.32
CA LEU A 101 -26.04 33.19 23.99
C LEU A 101 -27.48 33.64 23.86
N GLY A 102 -27.65 34.73 23.11
CA GLY A 102 -28.75 34.98 22.19
C GLY A 102 -30.18 34.57 22.55
N SER A 103 -31.02 35.60 22.57
CA SER A 103 -32.39 35.64 22.02
C SER A 103 -33.57 35.27 22.94
N GLY A 104 -34.52 36.21 23.00
CA GLY A 104 -35.94 35.92 23.21
C GLY A 104 -36.48 36.35 24.58
N LEU A 105 -36.97 37.59 24.72
CA LEU A 105 -38.40 37.93 24.66
C LEU A 105 -39.14 37.68 25.99
N TRP A 106 -39.14 38.68 26.88
CA TRP A 106 -40.01 38.72 28.05
C TRP A 106 -41.45 39.00 27.61
N GLY A 107 -42.36 38.05 27.84
CA GLY A 107 -43.79 38.19 27.55
C GLY A 107 -44.65 37.44 28.56
N MET A 108 -45.25 38.20 29.47
CA MET A 108 -46.59 38.05 30.06
C MET A 108 -47.04 36.67 30.60
N HIS A 109 -47.22 36.58 31.92
CA HIS A 109 -48.54 36.21 32.47
C HIS A 109 -48.70 36.79 33.88
N GLN A 110 -49.64 37.73 34.01
CA GLN A 110 -50.37 37.98 35.25
C GLN A 110 -51.24 36.76 35.52
N GLU A 111 -51.33 36.30 36.78
CA GLU A 111 -52.54 35.82 37.50
C GLU A 111 -52.14 35.87 39.00
N ASP A 112 -52.50 36.91 39.75
CA ASP A 112 -53.75 37.14 40.50
C ASP A 112 -53.81 36.41 41.85
N SER A 113 -54.52 37.04 42.79
CA SER A 113 -55.07 36.52 44.07
C SER A 113 -54.23 36.69 45.34
N GLY A 114 -54.73 37.58 46.21
CA GLY A 114 -54.65 37.43 47.68
C GLY A 114 -54.23 38.65 48.46
#